data_AF-A0A3L7UYB1-F1
#
_entry.id   AF-A0A3L7UYB1-F1
#
_cell.length_a   1.000
_cell.length_b   1.000
_cell.length_c   1.000
_cell.angle_alpha   90.00
_cell.angle_beta   90.00
_cell.angle_gamma   90.00
#
_symmetry.space_group_name_H-M   'P 1'
#
loop_
_entity.id
_entity.type
_entity.pdbx_description
1 polymer ?
#
loop_
_entity_poly.entity_id
_entity_poly.type
_entity_poly.pdbx_seq_one_letter_code
_entity_poly.pdbx_strand_id
1 'polypeptide(L)'
;MMICRRVILCAIILCLMHIAVLPATADVGVGAKPIEGAEMFIDGSREMLDKKWIYWEGPGFKSAMPIKWRIVDDPVDGGTVVMTDDPAAAGGRFGAADIVTKKQFRDFRLHIEFLIAKPGGNSGVYLQNRHEIQVLDGDKTTHGLAAIINESESPYHA
;
A
#
# COMPACT_ATOMS: atom_id res chain seq x y z
N MET A 1 -26.47 41.28 40.69
CA MET A 1 -25.11 40.96 40.18
C MET A 1 -24.86 39.49 39.81
N MET A 2 -25.84 38.57 39.87
CA MET A 2 -25.61 37.15 39.56
C MET A 2 -25.93 36.73 38.11
N ILE A 3 -26.74 37.50 37.40
CA ILE A 3 -27.18 37.17 36.03
C ILE A 3 -26.04 37.37 35.02
N CYS A 4 -25.21 38.39 35.20
CA CYS A 4 -24.10 38.72 34.29
C CYS A 4 -22.99 37.65 34.27
N ARG A 5 -22.70 37.00 35.42
CA ARG A 5 -21.70 35.92 35.52
C ARG A 5 -22.11 34.62 34.82
N ARG A 6 -23.41 34.29 34.79
CA ARG A 6 -23.92 33.06 34.15
C ARG A 6 -23.91 33.15 32.63
N VAL A 7 -24.19 34.33 32.08
CA VAL A 7 -24.15 34.58 30.63
C VAL A 7 -22.70 34.53 30.11
N ILE A 8 -21.74 35.08 30.85
CA ILE A 8 -20.32 35.03 30.50
C ILE A 8 -19.80 33.58 30.54
N LEU A 9 -20.20 32.77 31.53
CA LEU A 9 -19.77 31.38 31.64
C LEU A 9 -20.33 30.51 30.50
N CYS A 10 -21.60 30.70 30.12
CA CYS A 10 -22.19 30.00 28.97
C CYS A 10 -21.53 30.40 27.63
N ALA A 11 -21.17 31.68 27.46
CA ALA A 11 -20.47 32.14 26.25
C ALA A 11 -19.05 31.56 26.13
N ILE A 12 -18.32 31.42 27.23
CA ILE A 12 -16.98 30.80 27.25
C ILE A 12 -17.07 29.30 26.93
N ILE A 13 -18.08 28.59 27.45
CA ILE A 13 -18.29 27.16 27.15
C ILE A 13 -18.67 26.94 25.68
N LEU A 14 -19.51 27.80 25.08
CA LEU A 14 -19.82 27.72 23.65
C LEU A 14 -18.62 28.06 22.75
N CYS A 15 -17.74 28.96 23.19
CA CYS A 15 -16.52 29.31 22.45
C CYS A 15 -15.46 28.21 22.54
N LEU A 16 -15.41 27.45 23.65
CA LEU A 16 -14.54 26.28 23.83
C LEU A 16 -15.00 25.06 23.03
N MET A 17 -16.29 24.92 22.69
CA MET A 17 -16.79 23.84 21.82
C MET A 17 -16.49 24.03 20.33
N HIS A 18 -16.05 25.22 19.90
CA HIS A 18 -15.63 25.47 18.52
C HIS A 18 -14.15 25.16 18.28
N ILE A 19 -13.40 24.78 19.33
CA ILE A 19 -11.98 24.45 19.21
C ILE A 19 -11.86 22.93 19.08
N ALA A 20 -11.43 22.50 17.89
CA ALA A 20 -10.99 21.16 17.51
C ALA A 20 -12.06 20.14 17.07
N VAL A 21 -12.86 20.50 16.07
CA VAL A 21 -13.11 19.50 15.00
C VAL A 21 -11.91 19.54 14.08
N LEU A 22 -10.87 18.75 14.39
CA LEU A 22 -9.81 18.50 13.41
C LEU A 22 -10.45 17.73 12.25
N PRO A 23 -10.38 18.22 11.01
CA PRO A 23 -10.74 17.39 9.87
C PRO A 23 -9.76 16.22 9.86
N ALA A 24 -10.25 15.01 10.13
CA ALA A 24 -9.51 13.80 9.84
C ALA A 24 -9.47 13.67 8.31
N THR A 25 -8.47 14.27 7.68
CA THR A 25 -8.20 14.01 6.27
C THR A 25 -7.70 12.57 6.18
N ALA A 26 -8.53 11.69 5.63
CA ALA A 26 -8.18 10.28 5.43
C ALA A 26 -7.04 10.11 4.42
N ASP A 27 -6.80 11.12 3.59
CA ASP A 27 -5.78 11.12 2.57
C ASP A 27 -4.47 11.71 3.11
N VAL A 28 -3.43 10.88 3.14
CA VAL A 28 -2.07 11.32 3.42
C VAL A 28 -1.30 11.65 2.14
N GLY A 29 -1.82 11.23 0.97
CA GLY A 29 -1.24 11.47 -0.34
C GLY A 29 0.07 10.71 -0.62
N VAL A 30 0.54 10.82 -1.86
CA VAL A 30 1.87 10.39 -2.30
C VAL A 30 2.95 11.20 -1.58
N GLY A 31 4.06 10.56 -1.20
CA GLY A 31 5.16 11.15 -0.45
C GLY A 31 4.90 11.25 1.07
N ALA A 32 3.84 10.62 1.58
CA ALA A 32 3.55 10.65 3.02
C ALA A 32 4.68 9.99 3.83
N LYS A 33 5.15 10.68 4.86
CA LYS A 33 6.15 10.10 5.76
C LYS A 33 5.54 9.00 6.62
N PRO A 34 6.30 7.93 6.94
CA PRO A 34 5.85 6.95 7.91
C PRO A 34 5.45 7.62 9.23
N ILE A 35 4.29 7.23 9.77
CA ILE A 35 3.87 7.66 11.11
C ILE A 35 4.79 7.09 12.18
N GLU A 36 4.79 7.68 13.37
CA GLU A 36 5.55 7.14 14.51
C GLU A 36 5.15 5.68 14.77
N GLY A 37 6.16 4.80 14.88
CA GLY A 37 5.97 3.36 15.09
C GLY A 37 5.63 2.56 13.82
N ALA A 38 5.48 3.19 12.66
CA ALA A 38 5.34 2.45 11.39
C ALA A 38 6.61 1.68 11.06
N GLU A 39 6.44 0.43 10.62
CA GLU A 39 7.54 -0.41 10.16
C GLU A 39 7.76 -0.21 8.66
N MET A 40 8.99 0.12 8.26
CA MET A 40 9.36 0.27 6.86
C MET A 40 9.60 -1.09 6.19
N PHE A 41 9.01 -1.28 5.00
CA PHE A 41 9.17 -2.49 4.19
C PHE A 41 9.84 -2.26 2.85
N ILE A 42 9.76 -1.05 2.27
CA ILE A 42 10.44 -0.66 1.04
C ILE A 42 11.00 0.75 1.26
N ASP A 43 12.32 0.88 1.26
CA ASP A 43 13.03 2.17 1.38
C ASP A 43 13.90 2.48 0.15
N GLY A 44 13.71 1.71 -0.92
CA GLY A 44 14.53 1.79 -2.12
C GLY A 44 15.84 1.01 -2.06
N SER A 45 16.21 0.37 -0.94
CA SER A 45 17.47 -0.36 -0.82
C SER A 45 17.33 -1.87 -1.08
N ARG A 46 18.39 -2.49 -1.61
CA ARG A 46 18.49 -3.94 -1.78
C ARG A 46 18.49 -4.65 -0.41
N GLU A 47 19.14 -4.05 0.58
CA GLU A 47 19.20 -4.58 1.94
C GLU A 47 17.79 -4.72 2.55
N MET A 48 16.96 -3.69 2.48
CA MET A 48 15.59 -3.75 3.01
C MET A 48 14.76 -4.81 2.29
N LEU A 49 14.85 -4.87 0.96
CA LEU A 49 14.11 -5.85 0.16
C LEU A 49 14.50 -7.29 0.55
N ASP A 50 15.79 -7.61 0.62
CA ASP A 50 16.27 -8.94 1.06
C ASP A 50 15.94 -9.25 2.53
N LYS A 51 15.93 -8.23 3.38
CA LYS A 51 15.66 -8.37 4.81
C LYS A 51 14.20 -8.67 5.07
N LYS A 52 13.27 -8.01 4.39
CA LYS A 52 11.84 -8.00 4.73
C LYS A 52 10.96 -8.88 3.82
N TRP A 53 11.44 -9.26 2.64
CA TRP A 53 10.63 -9.96 1.65
C TRP A 53 11.23 -11.32 1.27
N ILE A 54 10.35 -12.20 0.81
CA ILE A 54 10.66 -13.50 0.19
C ILE A 54 9.75 -13.70 -1.02
N TYR A 55 10.05 -14.67 -1.87
CA TYR A 55 9.07 -15.09 -2.86
C TYR A 55 7.89 -15.80 -2.21
N TRP A 56 6.72 -15.63 -2.81
CA TRP A 56 5.59 -16.51 -2.55
C TRP A 56 5.79 -17.84 -3.29
N GLU A 57 5.81 -18.94 -2.55
CA GLU A 57 5.96 -20.30 -3.10
C GLU A 57 4.61 -20.92 -3.43
N GLY A 58 3.81 -20.19 -4.21
CA GLY A 58 2.48 -20.64 -4.65
C GLY A 58 2.48 -21.75 -5.71
N PRO A 59 1.30 -22.19 -6.15
CA PRO A 59 1.17 -23.16 -7.24
C PRO A 59 1.93 -22.70 -8.48
N GLY A 60 2.89 -23.51 -8.93
CA GLY A 60 3.70 -23.19 -10.12
C GLY A 60 4.96 -22.36 -9.85
N PHE A 61 5.33 -22.15 -8.58
CA PHE A 61 6.62 -21.55 -8.23
C PHE A 61 7.80 -22.33 -8.85
N LYS A 62 8.66 -21.62 -9.59
CA LYS A 62 9.83 -22.18 -10.29
C LYS A 62 11.09 -21.32 -10.13
N SER A 63 11.05 -20.33 -9.25
CA SER A 63 12.18 -19.45 -8.99
C SER A 63 12.95 -19.93 -7.75
N ALA A 64 13.92 -19.13 -7.32
CA ALA A 64 14.73 -19.39 -6.15
C ALA A 64 15.23 -18.07 -5.57
N MET A 65 15.43 -18.02 -4.26
CA MET A 65 16.08 -16.89 -3.60
C MET A 65 17.53 -16.69 -4.12
N PRO A 66 18.06 -15.44 -4.10
CA PRO A 66 17.40 -14.21 -3.66
C PRO A 66 16.34 -13.69 -4.65
N ILE A 67 15.54 -12.72 -4.20
CA ILE A 67 14.55 -12.03 -5.04
C ILE A 67 15.26 -11.36 -6.23
N LYS A 68 14.72 -11.57 -7.43
CA LYS A 68 15.26 -11.08 -8.71
C LYS A 68 14.72 -9.70 -9.08
N TRP A 69 13.65 -9.25 -8.43
CA TRP A 69 13.16 -7.87 -8.56
C TRP A 69 14.30 -6.91 -8.21
N ARG A 70 14.48 -5.90 -9.05
CA ARG A 70 15.67 -5.06 -9.03
C ARG A 70 15.39 -3.77 -8.29
N ILE A 71 16.44 -3.24 -7.67
CA ILE A 71 16.47 -1.83 -7.29
C ILE A 71 16.98 -1.04 -8.49
N VAL A 72 16.25 0.00 -8.88
CA VAL A 72 16.58 0.89 -10.00
C VAL A 72 16.46 2.34 -9.55
N ASP A 73 17.05 3.26 -10.30
CA ASP A 73 16.87 4.69 -10.05
C ASP A 73 15.38 5.07 -10.23
N ASP A 74 14.89 5.92 -9.33
CA ASP A 74 13.55 6.48 -9.43
C ASP A 74 13.47 7.43 -10.65
N PRO A 75 12.57 7.19 -11.61
CA PRO A 75 12.47 8.00 -12.81
C PRO A 75 11.75 9.34 -12.61
N VAL A 76 11.17 9.62 -11.43
CA VAL A 76 10.38 10.83 -11.15
C VAL A 76 11.07 11.72 -10.12
N ASP A 77 11.38 11.18 -8.94
CA ASP A 77 11.70 11.99 -7.75
C ASP A 77 13.18 11.91 -7.32
N GLY A 78 13.95 11.04 -7.99
CA GLY A 78 15.31 10.67 -7.59
C GLY A 78 15.36 9.68 -6.42
N GLY A 79 16.55 9.15 -6.11
CA GLY A 79 16.68 8.01 -5.22
C GLY A 79 16.47 6.69 -5.96
N THR A 80 16.01 5.65 -5.27
CA THR A 80 15.86 4.31 -5.84
C THR A 80 14.53 3.66 -5.45
N VAL A 81 14.03 2.80 -6.33
CA VAL A 81 12.74 2.11 -6.20
C VAL A 81 12.87 0.64 -6.55
N VAL A 82 11.89 -0.16 -6.13
CA VAL A 82 11.77 -1.56 -6.54
C VAL A 82 11.07 -1.63 -7.90
N MET A 83 11.74 -2.18 -8.91
CA MET A 83 11.15 -2.46 -10.22
C MET A 83 10.37 -3.78 -10.17
N THR A 84 9.07 -3.69 -10.42
CA THR A 84 8.15 -4.85 -10.41
C THR A 84 7.97 -5.49 -11.80
N ASP A 85 8.38 -4.80 -12.87
CA ASP A 85 8.39 -5.38 -14.22
C ASP A 85 9.43 -6.51 -14.31
N ASP A 86 8.94 -7.69 -14.59
CA ASP A 86 9.72 -8.91 -14.72
C ASP A 86 9.59 -9.46 -16.14
N PRO A 87 10.66 -9.48 -16.96
CA PRO A 87 10.63 -10.06 -18.29
C PRO A 87 10.19 -11.54 -18.31
N ALA A 88 10.35 -12.28 -17.22
CA ALA A 88 9.84 -13.65 -17.10
C ALA A 88 8.31 -13.73 -17.12
N ALA A 89 7.61 -12.62 -16.85
CA ALA A 89 6.16 -12.50 -16.89
C ALA A 89 5.61 -12.32 -18.31
N ALA A 90 6.50 -12.11 -19.31
CA ALA A 90 6.10 -11.94 -20.70
C ALA A 90 5.18 -13.08 -21.18
N GLY A 91 4.09 -12.69 -21.83
CA GLY A 91 3.05 -13.62 -22.29
C GLY A 91 2.06 -14.05 -21.19
N GLY A 92 1.92 -13.28 -20.11
CA GLY A 92 0.94 -13.56 -19.04
C GLY A 92 1.39 -14.64 -18.07
N ARG A 93 2.71 -14.79 -17.87
CA ARG A 93 3.29 -15.72 -16.88
C ARG A 93 3.46 -15.01 -15.53
N PHE A 94 3.64 -15.77 -14.46
CA PHE A 94 3.82 -15.27 -13.08
C PHE A 94 5.19 -14.63 -12.79
N GLY A 95 5.95 -14.21 -13.81
CA GLY A 95 7.31 -13.71 -13.60
C GLY A 95 8.25 -14.75 -12.99
N ALA A 96 9.26 -14.27 -12.27
CA ALA A 96 10.04 -15.08 -11.36
C ALA A 96 9.17 -15.60 -10.22
N ALA A 97 8.44 -14.69 -9.56
CA ALA A 97 7.33 -14.96 -8.63
C ALA A 97 6.93 -13.63 -7.96
N ASP A 98 5.74 -13.61 -7.37
CA ASP A 98 5.32 -12.55 -6.45
C ASP A 98 6.20 -12.54 -5.20
N ILE A 99 6.36 -11.37 -4.59
CA ILE A 99 7.03 -11.23 -3.31
C ILE A 99 6.01 -11.04 -2.19
N VAL A 100 6.28 -11.65 -1.04
CA VAL A 100 5.49 -11.49 0.18
C VAL A 100 6.38 -11.06 1.33
N THR A 101 5.78 -10.34 2.27
CA THR A 101 6.49 -9.95 3.49
C THR A 101 6.79 -11.19 4.33
N LYS A 102 7.99 -11.27 4.92
CA LYS A 102 8.35 -12.34 5.87
C LYS A 102 7.48 -12.31 7.12
N LYS A 103 7.06 -11.10 7.53
CA LYS A 103 6.19 -10.88 8.68
C LYS A 103 4.74 -10.98 8.21
N GLN A 104 3.94 -11.80 8.87
CA GLN A 104 2.51 -11.89 8.63
C GLN A 104 1.74 -10.83 9.44
N PHE A 105 0.61 -10.38 8.90
CA PHE A 105 -0.23 -9.35 9.50
C PHE A 105 -1.69 -9.78 9.59
N ARG A 106 -2.35 -9.42 10.69
CA ARG A 106 -3.81 -9.56 10.85
C ARG A 106 -4.49 -8.23 10.53
N ASP A 107 -4.52 -7.34 11.51
CA ASP A 107 -5.08 -5.99 11.37
C ASP A 107 -3.92 -5.01 11.18
N PHE A 108 -3.95 -4.21 10.12
CA PHE A 108 -2.87 -3.27 9.82
C PHE A 108 -3.39 -2.07 9.03
N ARG A 109 -2.61 -0.97 9.08
CA ARG A 109 -2.71 0.14 8.14
C ARG A 109 -1.47 0.08 7.24
N LEU A 110 -1.69 0.08 5.93
CA LEU A 110 -0.64 0.06 4.92
C LEU A 110 -0.59 1.40 4.18
N HIS A 111 0.62 1.87 3.92
CA HIS A 111 0.91 2.93 2.95
C HIS A 111 1.92 2.36 1.95
N ILE A 112 1.60 2.44 0.66
CA ILE A 112 2.45 1.95 -0.43
C ILE A 112 2.15 2.79 -1.67
N GLU A 113 3.19 3.09 -2.44
CA GLU A 113 3.14 3.98 -3.61
C GLU A 113 3.62 3.24 -4.85
N PHE A 114 3.03 3.56 -6.00
CA PHE A 114 3.32 2.90 -7.27
C PHE A 114 3.43 3.91 -8.39
N LEU A 115 4.30 3.61 -9.35
CA LEU A 115 4.40 4.31 -10.61
C LEU A 115 4.16 3.32 -11.74
N ILE A 116 3.11 3.55 -12.52
CA ILE A 116 2.89 2.81 -13.76
C ILE A 116 3.68 3.51 -14.87
N ALA A 117 4.91 3.04 -15.09
CA ALA A 117 5.86 3.70 -15.99
C ALA A 117 5.54 3.52 -17.48
N LYS A 118 4.70 2.56 -17.85
CA LYS A 118 4.34 2.22 -19.24
C LYS A 118 2.84 2.00 -19.35
N PRO A 119 2.21 2.40 -20.47
CA PRO A 119 0.81 2.12 -20.73
C PRO A 119 0.50 0.63 -20.62
N GLY A 120 -0.61 0.28 -19.96
CA GLY A 120 -0.99 -1.13 -19.78
C GLY A 120 -0.28 -1.85 -18.62
N GLY A 121 0.49 -1.14 -17.80
CA GLY A 121 1.15 -1.73 -16.63
C GLY A 121 0.12 -2.33 -15.67
N ASN A 122 0.38 -3.57 -15.23
CA ASN A 122 -0.52 -4.36 -14.39
C ASN A 122 0.28 -5.00 -13.25
N SER A 123 -0.22 -4.87 -12.03
CA SER A 123 0.29 -5.46 -10.80
C SER A 123 -0.83 -5.47 -9.75
N GLY A 124 -0.53 -5.90 -8.52
CA GLY A 124 -1.53 -5.93 -7.46
C GLY A 124 -0.89 -5.94 -6.07
N VAL A 125 -1.65 -5.46 -5.09
CA VAL A 125 -1.29 -5.59 -3.67
C VAL A 125 -2.21 -6.58 -3.00
N TYR A 126 -1.67 -7.74 -2.64
CA TYR A 126 -2.45 -8.79 -2.01
C TYR A 126 -2.49 -8.62 -0.49
N LEU A 127 -3.66 -8.30 0.03
CA LEU A 127 -3.93 -8.30 1.46
C LEU A 127 -4.06 -9.75 1.94
N GLN A 128 -3.12 -10.16 2.80
CA GLN A 128 -3.09 -11.48 3.42
C GLN A 128 -3.10 -12.64 2.41
N ASN A 129 -2.52 -12.42 1.23
CA ASN A 129 -2.47 -13.39 0.13
C ASN A 129 -3.87 -13.87 -0.31
N ARG A 130 -4.89 -13.01 -0.22
CA ARG A 130 -6.30 -13.32 -0.49
C ARG A 130 -7.02 -12.29 -1.35
N HIS A 131 -6.95 -11.02 -0.96
CA HIS A 131 -7.68 -9.95 -1.62
C HIS A 131 -6.70 -9.03 -2.34
N GLU A 132 -6.83 -8.92 -3.65
CA GLU A 132 -6.00 -8.04 -4.44
C GLU A 132 -6.58 -6.63 -4.44
N ILE A 133 -5.74 -5.64 -4.16
CA ILE A 133 -5.99 -4.24 -4.52
C ILE A 133 -5.31 -4.00 -5.86
N GLN A 134 -6.11 -3.82 -6.91
CA GLN A 134 -5.64 -3.78 -8.29
C GLN A 134 -4.75 -2.56 -8.57
N VAL A 135 -3.64 -2.78 -9.28
CA VAL A 135 -2.76 -1.72 -9.82
C VAL A 135 -2.70 -1.86 -11.34
N LEU A 136 -3.54 -1.12 -12.05
CA LEU A 136 -3.69 -1.27 -13.50
C LEU A 136 -3.87 0.07 -14.20
N ASP A 137 -3.05 0.31 -15.22
CA ASP A 137 -3.28 1.38 -16.20
C ASP A 137 -4.00 0.79 -17.42
N GLY A 138 -5.29 1.08 -17.52
CA GLY A 138 -6.10 0.65 -18.64
C GLY A 138 -6.91 -0.60 -18.34
N ASP A 139 -8.09 -0.37 -17.77
CA ASP A 139 -9.24 -1.24 -17.98
C ASP A 139 -10.50 -0.38 -18.09
N LYS A 140 -11.38 -0.74 -19.03
CA LYS A 140 -12.73 -0.16 -19.13
C LYS A 140 -13.77 -1.00 -18.37
N THR A 141 -13.36 -2.10 -17.75
CA THR A 141 -14.23 -2.92 -16.90
C THR A 141 -14.43 -2.29 -15.52
N THR A 142 -15.24 -2.95 -14.70
CA THR A 142 -15.48 -2.58 -13.30
C THR A 142 -14.29 -2.85 -12.36
N HIS A 143 -13.18 -3.42 -12.86
CA HIS A 143 -12.00 -3.80 -12.07
C HIS A 143 -10.78 -2.93 -12.39
N GLY A 144 -10.97 -1.61 -12.50
CA GLY A 144 -9.89 -0.65 -12.73
C GLY A 144 -8.96 -0.45 -11.54
N LEU A 145 -8.14 0.61 -11.60
CA LEU A 145 -7.20 0.98 -10.53
C LEU A 145 -7.89 1.04 -9.16
N ALA A 146 -7.28 0.39 -8.16
CA ALA A 146 -7.75 0.27 -6.78
C ALA A 146 -9.07 -0.50 -6.59
N ALA A 147 -9.52 -1.29 -7.58
CA ALA A 147 -10.58 -2.27 -7.36
C ALA A 147 -10.14 -3.34 -6.35
N ILE A 148 -11.07 -3.77 -5.49
CA ILE A 148 -10.87 -4.91 -4.60
C ILE A 148 -11.31 -6.16 -5.35
N ILE A 149 -10.36 -7.02 -5.68
CA ILE A 149 -10.58 -8.26 -6.43
C ILE A 149 -10.47 -9.45 -5.49
N ASN A 150 -11.40 -10.37 -5.66
CA ASN A 150 -11.37 -11.67 -5.03
C ASN A 150 -11.05 -12.73 -6.10
N GLU A 151 -9.85 -13.30 -6.05
CA GLU A 151 -9.39 -14.24 -7.07
C GLU A 151 -9.99 -15.65 -6.95
N SER A 152 -10.65 -15.98 -5.84
CA SER A 152 -11.24 -17.31 -5.64
C SER A 152 -12.65 -17.26 -5.07
N GLU A 153 -13.50 -18.19 -5.48
CA GLU A 153 -14.82 -18.33 -4.87
C GLU A 153 -14.71 -18.74 -3.40
N SER A 154 -15.60 -18.20 -2.56
CA SER A 154 -15.73 -18.61 -1.16
C SER A 154 -16.24 -20.06 -1.08
N PRO A 155 -15.78 -20.89 -0.11
CA PRO A 155 -14.92 -20.51 1.02
C PRO A 155 -13.43 -20.61 0.70
N TYR A 156 -12.66 -19.67 1.25
CA TYR A 156 -11.22 -19.66 1.12
C TYR A 156 -10.55 -20.77 1.93
N HIS A 157 -9.65 -21.52 1.30
CA HIS A 157 -8.75 -22.44 2.00
C HIS A 157 -7.60 -21.63 2.62
N ALA A 158 -7.36 -21.83 3.92
CA ALA A 158 -6.30 -21.17 4.67
C ALA A 158 -4.99 -21.96 4.63
#